data_AF-A0A2R2MJQ2-F1
#
_entry.id   AF-A0A2R2MJQ2-F1
#
_cell.length_a   1.000
_cell.length_b   1.000
_cell.length_c   1.000
_cell.angle_alpha   90.00
_cell.angle_beta   90.00
_cell.angle_gamma   90.00
#
_symmetry.space_group_name_H-M   'P 1'
#
loop_
_entity.id
_entity.type
_entity.pdbx_description
1 polymer ?
#
loop_
_entity_poly.entity_id
_entity_poly.type
_entity_poly.pdbx_seq_one_letter_code
_entity_poly.pdbx_strand_id
1 'polypeptide(L)'
;MYILFEVHYFLHSIAITILTMLQTKKHPLEESVYYSICSTTDLDLQIHMNNARYLRECDFARFKFWCQCGMPRASREQNAKILLGGATIRYRRPLQLFDTFRIKSKILWWDEKAFILEQKIERTQDDFVCAIMLAKQSVVNSTPEKLLREIVGEEIQRPECPPDVQKWIECNEISSRNLRKID
;
A
#
# COMPACT_ATOMS: atom_id res chain seq x y z
N MET A 1 5.45 24.72 -15.84
CA MET A 1 4.45 25.45 -15.04
C MET A 1 3.67 24.46 -14.16
N TYR A 2 4.29 23.94 -13.10
CA TYR A 2 3.64 23.16 -12.04
C TYR A 2 4.39 23.48 -10.74
N ILE A 3 4.13 24.67 -10.19
CA ILE A 3 4.68 25.17 -8.91
C ILE A 3 3.55 25.17 -7.85
N LEU A 4 2.44 24.48 -8.14
CA LEU A 4 1.31 24.40 -7.24
C LEU A 4 1.37 23.09 -6.45
N PHE A 5 1.26 23.23 -5.14
CA PHE A 5 1.02 22.15 -4.19
C PHE A 5 -0.09 21.23 -4.72
N GLU A 6 0.07 19.90 -4.67
CA GLU A 6 -0.97 18.97 -5.10
C GLU A 6 -2.09 18.91 -4.04
N VAL A 7 -2.85 20.00 -3.93
CA VAL A 7 -3.89 20.22 -2.92
C VAL A 7 -4.84 19.03 -2.82
N HIS A 8 -5.24 18.47 -3.97
CA HIS A 8 -6.13 17.32 -4.04
C HIS A 8 -5.56 16.10 -3.29
N TYR A 9 -4.29 15.75 -3.50
CA TYR A 9 -3.68 14.59 -2.84
C TYR A 9 -3.65 14.74 -1.33
N PHE A 10 -3.24 15.92 -0.83
CA PHE A 10 -3.16 16.16 0.61
C PHE A 10 -4.54 16.22 1.26
N LEU A 11 -5.50 16.91 0.66
CA LEU A 11 -6.89 16.95 1.16
C LEU A 11 -7.51 15.55 1.18
N HIS A 12 -7.32 14.77 0.13
CA HIS A 12 -7.84 13.40 0.06
C HIS A 12 -7.16 12.51 1.10
N SER A 13 -5.84 12.59 1.27
CA SER A 13 -5.10 11.86 2.31
C SER A 13 -5.61 12.19 3.72
N ILE A 14 -5.83 13.47 4.01
CA ILE A 14 -6.38 13.93 5.30
C ILE A 14 -7.81 13.41 5.48
N ALA A 15 -8.67 13.53 4.47
CA ALA A 15 -10.04 13.03 4.52
C ALA A 15 -10.08 11.52 4.76
N ILE A 16 -9.30 10.72 4.04
CA ILE A 16 -9.20 9.27 4.26
C ILE A 16 -8.76 8.97 5.68
N THR A 17 -7.75 9.68 6.18
CA THR A 17 -7.24 9.48 7.54
C THR A 17 -8.32 9.75 8.59
N ILE A 18 -9.00 10.90 8.50
CA ILE A 18 -10.08 11.28 9.43
C ILE A 18 -11.25 10.29 9.35
N LEU A 19 -11.72 9.99 8.14
CA LEU A 19 -12.84 9.05 7.94
C LEU A 19 -12.49 7.64 8.44
N THR A 20 -11.25 7.20 8.28
CA THR A 20 -10.79 5.90 8.77
C THR A 20 -10.68 5.87 10.29
N MET A 21 -10.37 6.99 10.95
CA MET A 21 -10.39 7.08 12.42
C MET A 21 -11.79 6.90 13.01
N LEU A 22 -12.85 7.16 12.23
CA LEU A 22 -14.24 6.93 12.60
C LEU A 22 -14.73 5.50 12.31
N GLN A 23 -13.93 4.70 11.59
CA GLN A 23 -14.27 3.31 11.26
C GLN A 23 -13.81 2.34 12.36
N THR A 24 -14.45 1.17 12.40
CA THR A 24 -14.02 0.08 13.27
C THR A 24 -12.59 -0.34 12.93
N LYS A 25 -11.77 -0.46 13.98
CA LYS A 25 -10.42 -0.99 13.88
C LYS A 25 -10.46 -2.44 13.41
N LYS A 26 -9.45 -2.83 12.63
CA LYS A 26 -9.28 -4.20 12.16
C LYS A 26 -7.96 -4.76 12.63
N HIS A 27 -7.88 -6.08 12.76
CA HIS A 27 -6.62 -6.74 13.03
C HIS A 27 -5.63 -6.49 11.87
N PRO A 28 -4.33 -6.28 12.11
CA PRO A 28 -3.35 -5.98 11.05
C PRO A 28 -3.25 -7.03 9.93
N LEU A 29 -3.60 -8.29 10.21
CA LEU A 29 -3.59 -9.37 9.22
C LEU A 29 -4.90 -9.49 8.42
N GLU A 30 -5.94 -8.76 8.81
CA GLU A 30 -7.17 -8.69 8.04
C GLU A 30 -7.02 -7.79 6.82
N GLU A 31 -7.80 -8.10 5.79
CA GLU A 31 -7.87 -7.27 4.59
C GLU A 31 -8.62 -5.95 4.85
N SER A 32 -8.03 -4.83 4.40
CA SER A 32 -8.70 -3.54 4.32
C SER A 32 -9.14 -3.24 2.89
N VAL A 33 -10.33 -2.67 2.74
CA VAL A 33 -10.93 -2.35 1.43
C VAL A 33 -11.09 -0.85 1.31
N TYR A 34 -10.48 -0.25 0.29
CA TYR A 34 -10.63 1.14 -0.12
C TYR A 34 -11.46 1.20 -1.42
N TYR A 35 -12.39 2.14 -1.54
CA TYR A 35 -13.24 2.30 -2.73
C TYR A 35 -12.93 3.64 -3.40
N SER A 36 -12.93 3.66 -4.73
CA SER A 36 -12.68 4.86 -5.53
C SER A 36 -13.31 4.72 -6.93
N ILE A 37 -13.22 5.79 -7.72
CA ILE A 37 -13.76 5.89 -9.08
C ILE A 37 -12.70 6.49 -10.00
N CYS A 38 -12.59 5.98 -11.23
CA CYS A 38 -11.75 6.60 -12.25
C CYS A 38 -12.42 7.90 -12.74
N SER A 39 -11.87 9.04 -12.36
CA SER A 39 -12.40 10.36 -12.71
C SER A 39 -11.78 10.90 -14.00
N THR A 40 -12.33 12.01 -14.50
CA THR A 40 -11.76 12.73 -15.66
C THR A 40 -10.32 13.18 -15.45
N THR A 41 -9.89 13.39 -14.19
CA THR A 41 -8.52 13.82 -13.84
C THR A 41 -7.52 12.67 -13.75
N ASP A 42 -7.99 11.44 -13.93
CA ASP A 42 -7.19 10.23 -13.85
C ASP A 42 -6.83 9.67 -15.22
N LEU A 43 -7.40 10.19 -16.30
CA LEU A 43 -7.15 9.70 -17.66
C LEU A 43 -5.80 10.17 -18.21
N ASP A 44 -5.19 9.34 -19.04
CA ASP A 44 -4.11 9.75 -19.95
C ASP A 44 -4.62 9.97 -21.38
N LEU A 45 -3.70 10.18 -22.32
CA LEU A 45 -4.01 10.42 -23.73
C LEU A 45 -4.66 9.22 -24.43
N GLN A 46 -4.59 8.01 -23.84
CA GLN A 46 -5.26 6.81 -24.34
C GLN A 46 -6.66 6.62 -23.73
N ILE A 47 -7.16 7.60 -22.97
CA ILE A 47 -8.52 7.64 -22.41
C ILE A 47 -8.79 6.46 -21.48
N HIS A 48 -7.75 5.96 -20.81
CA HIS A 48 -7.89 5.05 -19.68
C HIS A 48 -7.18 5.63 -18.46
N MET A 49 -7.42 5.04 -17.30
CA MET A 49 -6.73 5.42 -16.08
C MET A 49 -5.22 5.37 -16.29
N ASN A 50 -4.55 6.50 -16.04
CA ASN A 50 -3.11 6.64 -16.16
C ASN A 50 -2.42 5.68 -15.18
N ASN A 51 -1.38 4.98 -15.64
CA ASN A 51 -0.63 4.02 -14.84
C ASN A 51 -0.13 4.58 -13.50
N ALA A 52 0.33 5.84 -13.46
CA ALA A 52 0.77 6.48 -12.22
C ALA A 52 -0.39 6.70 -11.21
N ARG A 53 -1.63 6.83 -11.70
CA ARG A 53 -2.81 6.97 -10.84
C ARG A 53 -3.12 5.68 -10.08
N TYR A 54 -2.85 4.50 -10.64
CA TYR A 54 -2.97 3.24 -9.88
C TYR A 54 -2.08 3.23 -8.65
N LEU A 55 -0.82 3.67 -8.79
CA LEU A 55 0.12 3.74 -7.67
C LEU A 55 -0.33 4.75 -6.60
N ARG A 56 -0.86 5.91 -7.03
CA ARG A 56 -1.42 6.92 -6.14
C ARG A 56 -2.62 6.38 -5.35
N GLU A 57 -3.56 5.70 -6.02
CA GLU A 57 -4.71 5.10 -5.32
C GLU A 57 -4.26 3.99 -4.36
N CYS A 58 -3.21 3.23 -4.70
CA CYS A 58 -2.60 2.30 -3.76
C CYS A 58 -2.00 3.00 -2.52
N ASP A 59 -1.46 4.22 -2.63
CA ASP A 59 -1.03 5.00 -1.46
C ASP A 59 -2.21 5.34 -0.55
N PHE A 60 -3.32 5.82 -1.11
CA PHE A 60 -4.55 6.09 -0.35
C PHE A 60 -5.09 4.84 0.35
N ALA A 61 -5.12 3.71 -0.36
CA ALA A 61 -5.51 2.43 0.21
C ALA A 61 -4.55 1.94 1.31
N ARG A 62 -3.25 2.23 1.21
CA ARG A 62 -2.26 1.96 2.28
C ARG A 62 -2.46 2.86 3.50
N PHE A 63 -2.71 4.15 3.30
CA PHE A 63 -3.00 5.06 4.41
C PHE A 63 -4.23 4.61 5.19
N LYS A 64 -5.30 4.25 4.48
CA LYS A 64 -6.48 3.63 5.08
C LYS A 64 -6.10 2.37 5.86
N PHE A 65 -5.41 1.42 5.23
CA PHE A 65 -5.00 0.16 5.86
C PHE A 65 -4.24 0.39 7.17
N TRP A 66 -3.20 1.22 7.14
CA TRP A 66 -2.38 1.54 8.31
C TRP A 66 -3.17 2.26 9.41
N CYS A 67 -4.01 3.23 9.04
CA CYS A 67 -4.86 3.92 10.02
C CYS A 67 -5.88 2.97 10.66
N GLN A 68 -6.43 2.04 9.88
CA GLN A 68 -7.46 1.11 10.33
C GLN A 68 -6.92 0.07 11.32
N CYS A 69 -5.67 -0.36 11.18
CA CYS A 69 -5.03 -1.24 12.17
C CYS A 69 -4.31 -0.49 13.31
N GLY A 70 -4.35 0.85 13.35
CA GLY A 70 -3.75 1.61 14.46
C GLY A 70 -2.24 1.87 14.35
N MET A 71 -1.65 1.60 13.19
CA MET A 71 -0.23 1.79 12.92
C MET A 71 0.32 3.20 13.18
N PRO A 72 -0.42 4.31 12.95
CA PRO A 72 0.08 5.65 13.28
C PRO A 72 0.40 5.84 14.76
N ARG A 73 -0.39 5.23 15.65
CA ARG A 73 -0.15 5.31 17.09
C ARG A 73 1.11 4.52 17.46
N ALA A 74 1.19 3.26 17.04
CA ALA A 74 2.35 2.40 17.30
C ALA A 74 3.65 2.98 16.74
N SER A 75 3.59 3.57 15.54
CA SER A 75 4.75 4.23 14.93
C SER A 75 5.19 5.45 15.75
N ARG A 76 4.26 6.23 16.29
CA ARG A 76 4.56 7.38 17.16
C ARG A 76 5.20 6.95 18.47
N GLU A 77 4.66 5.92 19.13
CA GLU A 77 5.17 5.39 20.40
C GLU A 77 6.61 4.86 20.26
N GLN A 78 6.96 4.31 19.09
CA GLN A 78 8.29 3.75 18.82
C GLN A 78 9.21 4.68 17.99
N ASN A 79 8.80 5.92 17.72
CA ASN A 79 9.51 6.85 16.81
C ASN A 79 9.88 6.22 15.46
N ALA A 80 9.02 5.33 14.96
CA ALA A 80 9.21 4.56 13.76
C ALA A 80 8.65 5.29 12.54
N LYS A 81 9.24 5.04 11.37
CA LYS A 81 8.72 5.50 10.08
C LYS A 81 8.56 4.31 9.14
N ILE A 82 7.44 4.28 8.41
CA ILE A 82 7.19 3.28 7.38
C ILE A 82 7.29 3.98 6.02
N LEU A 83 8.20 3.50 5.17
CA LEU A 83 8.53 4.09 3.88
C LEU A 83 8.36 3.05 2.77
N LEU A 84 7.85 3.45 1.61
CA LEU A 84 7.82 2.59 0.44
C LEU A 84 9.26 2.38 -0.08
N GLY A 85 9.83 1.21 0.18
CA GLY A 85 11.19 0.84 -0.21
C GLY A 85 11.29 0.17 -1.58
N GLY A 86 10.16 -0.24 -2.16
CA GLY A 86 10.10 -0.85 -3.48
C GLY A 86 8.67 -1.24 -3.82
N ALA A 87 8.35 -1.21 -5.11
CA ALA A 87 7.05 -1.63 -5.59
C ALA A 87 7.15 -2.25 -6.98
N THR A 88 6.27 -3.20 -7.25
CA THR A 88 6.02 -3.70 -8.59
C THR A 88 4.52 -3.81 -8.78
N ILE A 89 4.04 -3.39 -9.96
CA ILE A 89 2.63 -3.46 -10.31
C ILE A 89 2.49 -4.20 -11.63
N ARG A 90 1.53 -5.13 -11.67
CA ARG A 90 1.14 -5.85 -12.87
C ARG A 90 -0.25 -5.40 -13.30
N TYR A 91 -0.34 -4.80 -14.48
CA TYR A 91 -1.60 -4.41 -15.11
C TYR A 91 -2.17 -5.59 -15.90
N ARG A 92 -3.47 -5.84 -15.73
CA ARG A 92 -4.20 -6.92 -16.42
C ARG A 92 -5.27 -6.34 -17.35
N ARG A 93 -6.06 -5.39 -16.86
CA ARG A 93 -7.07 -4.67 -17.66
C ARG A 93 -7.13 -3.19 -17.24
N PRO A 94 -7.31 -2.27 -18.20
CA PRO A 94 -7.45 -0.86 -17.89
C PRO A 94 -8.82 -0.56 -17.29
N LEU A 95 -8.84 0.24 -16.23
CA LEU A 95 -10.01 0.96 -15.76
C LEU A 95 -10.32 2.12 -16.71
N GLN A 96 -11.58 2.23 -17.09
CA GLN A 96 -12.11 3.27 -17.98
C GLN A 96 -12.70 4.43 -17.17
N LEU A 97 -12.99 5.55 -17.82
CA LEU A 97 -13.68 6.67 -17.21
C LEU A 97 -14.98 6.20 -16.54
N PHE A 98 -15.17 6.58 -15.28
CA PHE A 98 -16.28 6.21 -14.41
C PHE A 98 -16.36 4.74 -13.98
N ASP A 99 -15.34 3.93 -14.28
CA ASP A 99 -15.23 2.63 -13.61
C ASP A 99 -15.04 2.86 -12.10
N THR A 100 -15.91 2.26 -11.30
CA THR A 100 -15.76 2.16 -9.86
C THR A 100 -14.92 0.94 -9.51
N PHE A 101 -13.98 1.08 -8.61
CA PHE A 101 -13.07 0.01 -8.21
C PHE A 101 -12.83 0.01 -6.71
N ARG A 102 -12.35 -1.12 -6.21
CA ARG A 102 -11.90 -1.29 -4.84
C ARG A 102 -10.47 -1.80 -4.79
N ILE A 103 -9.73 -1.34 -3.80
CA ILE A 103 -8.37 -1.78 -3.53
C ILE A 103 -8.39 -2.58 -2.23
N LYS A 104 -8.07 -3.86 -2.33
CA LYS A 104 -7.91 -4.77 -1.21
C LYS A 104 -6.45 -4.82 -0.79
N SER A 105 -6.15 -4.33 0.40
CA SER A 105 -4.80 -4.26 0.96
C SER A 105 -4.63 -5.32 2.05
N LYS A 106 -3.55 -6.12 1.96
CA LYS A 106 -3.23 -7.16 2.95
C LYS A 106 -1.71 -7.29 3.13
N ILE A 107 -1.27 -7.51 4.36
CA ILE A 107 0.11 -7.96 4.63
C ILE A 107 0.23 -9.42 4.21
N LEU A 108 1.14 -9.71 3.26
CA LEU A 108 1.46 -11.08 2.88
C LEU A 108 2.52 -11.68 3.80
N TRP A 109 3.52 -10.89 4.16
CA TRP A 109 4.69 -11.34 4.91
C TRP A 109 5.48 -10.16 5.48
N TRP A 110 6.44 -10.40 6.38
CA TRP A 110 7.42 -9.39 6.81
C TRP A 110 8.75 -10.02 7.25
N ASP A 111 9.84 -9.29 7.06
CA ASP A 111 11.14 -9.59 7.66
C ASP A 111 11.40 -8.68 8.86
N GLU A 112 12.66 -8.60 9.32
CA GLU A 112 13.09 -7.72 10.40
C GLU A 112 13.02 -6.23 10.03
N LYS A 113 12.95 -5.88 8.74
CA LYS A 113 13.14 -4.52 8.22
C LYS A 113 11.94 -3.98 7.47
N ALA A 114 11.04 -4.81 6.94
CA ALA A 114 9.98 -4.38 6.06
C ALA A 114 8.77 -5.32 6.08
N PHE A 115 7.58 -4.72 5.93
CA PHE A 115 6.39 -5.47 5.53
C PHE A 115 6.34 -5.64 4.02
N ILE A 116 5.77 -6.75 3.57
CA ILE A 116 5.38 -6.98 2.18
C ILE A 116 3.86 -6.95 2.10
N LEU A 117 3.33 -5.96 1.39
CA LEU A 117 1.90 -5.78 1.20
C LEU A 117 1.51 -6.16 -0.22
N GLU A 118 0.35 -6.80 -0.35
CA GLU A 118 -0.37 -6.95 -1.61
C GLU A 118 -1.52 -5.96 -1.65
N GLN A 119 -1.70 -5.34 -2.82
CA GLN A 119 -2.86 -4.51 -3.12
C GLN A 119 -3.47 -4.93 -4.45
N LYS A 120 -4.65 -5.54 -4.37
CA LYS A 120 -5.45 -5.97 -5.52
C LYS A 120 -6.46 -4.90 -5.86
N ILE A 121 -6.40 -4.41 -7.10
CA ILE A 121 -7.32 -3.41 -7.64
C ILE A 121 -8.37 -4.15 -8.44
N GLU A 122 -9.58 -4.22 -7.89
CA GLU A 122 -10.73 -4.94 -8.44
C GLU A 122 -11.77 -3.97 -8.95
N ARG A 123 -12.20 -4.14 -10.19
CA ARG A 123 -13.35 -3.40 -10.71
C ARG A 123 -14.62 -3.90 -10.03
N THR A 124 -15.46 -2.98 -9.55
CA THR A 124 -16.63 -3.34 -8.71
C THR A 124 -17.77 -3.96 -9.50
N GLN A 125 -17.86 -3.72 -10.81
CA GLN A 125 -18.95 -4.21 -11.64
C GLN A 125 -18.87 -5.72 -11.90
N ASP A 126 -17.65 -6.29 -11.95
CA ASP A 126 -17.41 -7.70 -12.32
C ASP A 126 -16.35 -8.40 -11.46
N ASP A 127 -15.91 -7.75 -10.37
CA ASP A 127 -14.87 -8.22 -9.46
C ASP A 127 -13.53 -8.57 -10.14
N PHE A 128 -13.31 -8.13 -11.39
CA PHE A 128 -12.10 -8.46 -12.12
C PHE A 128 -10.91 -7.71 -11.52
N VAL A 129 -9.84 -8.45 -11.19
CA VAL A 129 -8.58 -7.87 -10.73
C VAL A 129 -7.87 -7.16 -11.91
N CYS A 130 -8.07 -5.86 -12.03
CA CYS A 130 -7.52 -5.00 -13.08
C CYS A 130 -6.00 -4.81 -12.93
N ALA A 131 -5.51 -4.71 -11.70
CA ALA A 131 -4.09 -4.61 -11.40
C ALA A 131 -3.75 -5.19 -10.03
N ILE A 132 -2.49 -5.60 -9.85
CA ILE A 132 -1.98 -6.12 -8.58
C ILE A 132 -0.64 -5.45 -8.29
N MET A 133 -0.51 -4.85 -7.11
CA MET A 133 0.72 -4.24 -6.63
C MET A 133 1.29 -5.03 -5.46
N LEU A 134 2.58 -5.35 -5.53
CA LEU A 134 3.39 -5.75 -4.38
C LEU A 134 4.18 -4.53 -3.91
N ALA A 135 4.16 -4.27 -2.60
CA ALA A 135 4.82 -3.12 -1.99
C ALA A 135 5.68 -3.54 -0.80
N LYS A 136 6.96 -3.19 -0.84
CA LYS A 136 7.90 -3.30 0.29
C LYS A 136 7.79 -2.04 1.13
N GLN A 137 7.36 -2.17 2.37
CA GLN A 137 7.16 -1.09 3.33
C GLN A 137 8.26 -1.18 4.40
N SER A 138 9.38 -0.51 4.15
CA SER A 138 10.54 -0.49 5.03
C SER A 138 10.25 0.29 6.32
N VAL A 139 10.56 -0.32 7.45
CA VAL A 139 10.45 0.26 8.78
C VAL A 139 11.80 0.81 9.21
N VAL A 140 11.83 2.08 9.62
CA VAL A 140 13.01 2.77 10.13
C VAL A 140 12.83 3.04 11.62
N ASN A 141 13.91 2.90 12.40
CA ASN A 141 13.95 3.03 13.87
C ASN A 141 13.16 1.98 14.67
N SER A 142 12.48 1.05 14.01
CA SER A 142 11.85 -0.11 14.64
C SER A 142 11.84 -1.30 13.66
N THR A 143 11.05 -2.33 13.97
CA THR A 143 10.87 -3.53 13.16
C THR A 143 9.37 -3.77 12.95
N PRO A 144 8.96 -4.44 11.86
CA PRO A 144 7.58 -4.87 11.65
C PRO A 144 6.96 -5.57 12.86
N GLU A 145 7.70 -6.49 13.47
CA GLU A 145 7.21 -7.28 14.61
C GLU A 145 6.91 -6.43 15.85
N LYS A 146 7.81 -5.50 16.20
CA LYS A 146 7.59 -4.58 17.34
C LYS A 146 6.37 -3.69 17.13
N LEU A 147 6.15 -3.19 15.90
CA LEU A 147 4.99 -2.36 15.58
C LEU A 147 3.69 -3.16 15.66
N LEU A 148 3.70 -4.39 15.16
CA LEU A 148 2.57 -5.30 15.25
C LEU A 148 2.22 -5.66 16.70
N ARG A 149 3.23 -5.94 17.53
CA ARG A 149 3.07 -6.23 18.96
C ARG A 149 2.46 -5.06 19.73
N GLU A 150 2.83 -3.83 19.40
CA GLU A 150 2.23 -2.62 19.98
C GLU A 150 0.73 -2.49 19.65
N ILE A 151 0.33 -2.90 18.44
CA ILE A 151 -1.06 -2.82 18.00
C ILE A 151 -1.93 -3.89 18.66
N VAL A 152 -1.45 -5.14 18.69
CA VAL A 152 -2.27 -6.30 19.08
C VAL A 152 -2.10 -6.63 20.57
N GLY A 153 -0.95 -6.28 21.17
CA GLY A 153 -0.62 -6.54 22.57
C GLY A 153 0.01 -7.91 22.81
N GLU A 154 0.16 -8.74 21.77
CA GLU A 154 0.76 -10.08 21.84
C GLU A 154 1.65 -10.37 20.64
N GLU A 155 2.32 -11.52 20.66
CA GLU A 155 3.14 -11.99 19.55
C GLU A 155 2.26 -12.46 18.40
N ILE A 156 2.45 -11.87 17.22
CA ILE A 156 1.69 -12.24 16.03
C ILE A 156 2.45 -13.29 15.24
N GLN A 157 1.77 -14.41 14.94
CA GLN A 157 2.31 -15.41 14.04
C GLN A 157 2.51 -14.82 12.64
N ARG A 158 3.77 -14.81 12.18
CA ARG A 158 4.12 -14.40 10.84
C ARG A 158 3.56 -15.41 9.80
N PRO A 159 2.83 -14.95 8.77
CA PRO A 159 2.39 -15.82 7.68
C PRO A 159 3.57 -16.48 6.95
N GLU A 160 3.32 -17.58 6.27
CA GLU A 160 4.31 -18.17 5.36
C GLU A 160 4.49 -17.26 4.12
N CYS A 161 5.74 -17.05 3.70
CA CYS A 161 6.03 -16.21 2.54
C CYS A 161 5.68 -16.95 1.24
N PRO A 162 4.75 -16.46 0.40
CA PRO A 162 4.40 -17.12 -0.85
C PRO A 162 5.61 -17.25 -1.82
N PRO A 163 5.72 -18.32 -2.63
CA PRO A 163 6.91 -18.55 -3.47
C PRO A 163 7.20 -17.44 -4.49
N ASP A 164 6.16 -16.83 -5.07
CA ASP A 164 6.29 -15.70 -5.99
C ASP A 164 6.78 -14.44 -5.27
N VAL A 165 6.32 -14.21 -4.03
CA VAL A 165 6.80 -13.13 -3.17
C VAL A 165 8.26 -13.34 -2.77
N GLN A 166 8.67 -14.58 -2.45
CA GLN A 166 10.08 -14.89 -2.16
C GLN A 166 10.99 -14.52 -3.34
N LYS A 167 10.59 -14.89 -4.57
CA LYS A 167 11.33 -14.55 -5.80
C LYS A 167 11.37 -13.04 -6.05
N TRP A 168 10.28 -12.35 -5.75
CA TRP A 168 10.23 -10.90 -5.83
C TRP A 168 11.16 -10.23 -4.80
N ILE A 169 11.22 -10.72 -3.57
CA ILE A 169 12.15 -10.24 -2.54
C ILE A 169 13.60 -10.45 -3.01
N GLU A 170 13.94 -11.65 -3.47
CA GLU A 170 15.26 -12.00 -3.99
C GLU A 170 15.69 -11.04 -5.12
N CYS A 171 14.79 -10.76 -6.07
CA CYS A 171 15.02 -9.81 -7.14
C CYS A 171 15.35 -8.40 -6.61
N ASN A 172 14.58 -7.91 -5.63
CA ASN A 172 14.81 -6.60 -5.02
C ASN A 172 16.14 -6.55 -4.24
N GLU A 173 16.54 -7.65 -3.59
CA GLU A 173 17.81 -7.74 -2.88
C GLU A 173 19.02 -7.75 -3.80
N ILE A 174 18.95 -8.49 -4.91
CA ILE A 174 19.98 -8.47 -5.96
C ILE A 174 20.09 -7.05 -6.54
N SER A 175 18.97 -6.44 -6.91
CA SER A 175 18.95 -5.07 -7.42
C SER A 175 19.52 -4.08 -6.41
N SER A 176 19.18 -4.21 -5.13
CA SER A 176 19.70 -3.32 -4.08
C SER A 176 21.21 -3.47 -3.90
N ARG A 177 21.74 -4.70 -3.95
CA ARG A 177 23.19 -4.96 -3.87
C ARG A 177 23.94 -4.31 -5.03
N ASN A 178 23.42 -4.41 -6.25
CA ASN A 178 24.05 -3.81 -7.43
C ASN A 178 24.11 -2.27 -7.38
N LEU A 179 23.21 -1.64 -6.63
CA LEU A 179 23.15 -0.18 -6.48
C LEU A 179 24.03 0.35 -5.33
N ARG A 180 24.47 -0.52 -4.42
CA ARG A 180 25.44 -0.13 -3.39
C ARG A 180 26.80 -0.02 -4.05
N LYS A 181 27.42 1.16 -3.98
CA LYS A 181 28.81 1.32 -4.41
C LYS A 181 29.66 0.31 -3.66
N ILE A 182 30.47 -0.44 -4.41
CA ILE A 182 31.63 -1.12 -3.83
C ILE A 182 32.61 0.03 -3.60
N ASP A 183 32.83 0.39 -2.34
CA ASP A 183 33.89 1.34 -1.97
C ASP A 183 35.26 0.80 -2.37
#